data_AF-A0A6G9CWC5-F1
#
_entry.id   AF-A0A6G9CWC5-F1
#
_cell.length_a   1.000
_cell.length_b   1.000
_cell.length_c   1.000
_cell.angle_alpha   90.00
_cell.angle_beta   90.00
_cell.angle_gamma   90.00
#
_symmetry.space_group_name_H-M   'P 1'
#
loop_
_entity.id
_entity.type
_entity.pdbx_description
1 polymer ?
#
loop_
_entity_poly.entity_id
_entity_poly.type
_entity_poly.pdbx_seq_one_letter_code
_entity_poly.pdbx_strand_id
1 'polypeptide(L)' 'MSDDIVVVKVNDGSSAYEIALDSGALTAFLSWVESRPDGRARRRRTA' A
#
# COMPACT_ATOMS: atom_id res chain seq x y z
N MET A 1 10.20 16.22 4.99
CA MET A 1 9.10 16.03 4.03
C MET A 1 9.80 15.78 2.71
N SER A 2 9.76 14.55 2.20
CA SER A 2 10.53 14.19 1.00
C SER A 2 9.89 14.83 -0.22
N ASP A 3 10.68 15.48 -1.08
CA ASP A 3 10.19 16.14 -2.30
C ASP A 3 9.80 15.14 -3.41
N ASP A 4 10.14 13.85 -3.24
CA ASP A 4 9.84 12.79 -4.18
C ASP A 4 8.56 12.05 -3.79
N ILE A 5 7.44 12.45 -4.40
CA ILE A 5 6.15 11.76 -4.32
C ILE A 5 5.96 10.90 -5.57
N VAL A 6 5.67 9.62 -5.38
CA VAL A 6 5.33 8.67 -6.45
C VAL A 6 3.88 8.27 -6.31
N VAL A 7 3.15 8.27 -7.43
CA VAL A 7 1.76 7.77 -7.49
C VAL A 7 1.77 6.34 -8.02
N VAL A 8 1.18 5.42 -7.26
CA VAL A 8 1.04 4.01 -7.63
C VAL A 8 -0.42 3.64 -7.83
N LYS A 9 -0.69 2.76 -8.79
CA LYS A 9 -2.01 2.17 -9.01
C LYS A 9 -2.08 0.81 -8.32
N VAL A 10 -3.10 0.61 -7.50
CA VAL A 10 -3.38 -0.66 -6.81
C VAL A 10 -4.73 -1.19 -7.27
N ASN A 11 -4.79 -2.47 -7.64
CA ASN A 11 -6.03 -3.14 -7.99
C ASN A 11 -6.38 -4.17 -6.91
N ASP A 12 -7.60 -4.12 -6.40
CA ASP A 12 -8.18 -5.14 -5.50
C ASP A 12 -9.48 -5.65 -6.14
N GLY A 13 -9.40 -6.80 -6.80
CA GLY A 13 -10.50 -7.34 -7.59
C GLY A 13 -10.90 -6.39 -8.72
N SER A 14 -12.15 -5.90 -8.68
CA SER A 14 -12.69 -4.92 -9.64
C SER A 14 -12.44 -3.46 -9.25
N SER A 15 -11.90 -3.21 -8.05
CA SER A 15 -11.65 -1.86 -7.56
C SER A 15 -10.23 -1.41 -7.88
N ALA A 16 -10.08 -0.17 -8.31
CA ALA A 16 -8.79 0.46 -8.57
C ALA A 16 -8.60 1.69 -7.67
N TYR A 17 -7.40 1.83 -7.13
CA TYR A 17 -7.01 2.92 -6.24
C TYR A 17 -5.72 3.56 -6.75
N GLU A 18 -5.59 4.86 -6.53
CA GLU A 18 -4.34 5.61 -6.72
C GLU A 18 -3.87 6.10 -5.36
N ILE A 19 -2.59 5.86 -5.06
CA ILE A 19 -1.99 6.20 -3.78
C ILE A 19 -0.73 7.01 -4.05
N ALA A 20 -0.66 8.22 -3.49
CA ALA A 20 0.54 9.04 -3.47
C ALA A 20 1.38 8.69 -2.24
N LEU A 21 2.64 8.35 -2.46
CA LEU A 21 3.58 7.93 -1.42
C LEU A 21 4.87 8.74 -1.52
N ASP A 22 5.39 9.20 -0.39
CA ASP A 22 6.79 9.62 -0.33
C ASP A 22 7.73 8.41 -0.41
N SER A 23 9.02 8.65 -0.63
CA SER A 23 10.04 7.60 -0.78
C SER A 23 10.11 6.62 0.41
N GLY A 24 9.89 7.10 1.65
CA GLY A 24 9.89 6.27 2.84
C GLY A 24 8.64 5.38 2.92
N ALA A 25 7.47 5.97 2.66
CA ALA A 25 6.20 5.27 2.63
C ALA A 25 6.13 4.25 1.48
N LEU A 26 6.70 4.56 0.31
CA LEU A 26 6.80 3.64 -0.82
C LEU A 26 7.66 2.42 -0.45
N THR A 27 8.82 2.64 0.16
CA THR A 27 9.71 1.56 0.59
C THR A 27 9.01 0.64 1.59
N ALA A 28 8.38 1.20 2.62
CA ALA A 28 7.64 0.42 3.61
C ALA A 28 6.45 -0.35 3.00
N PHE A 29 5.72 0.26 2.08
CA PHE A 29 4.61 -0.37 1.38
C PHE A 29 5.07 -1.57 0.55
N LEU A 30 6.13 -1.42 -0.24
CA LEU A 30 6.69 -2.52 -1.05
C LEU A 30 7.22 -3.65 -0.18
N SER A 31 7.96 -3.34 0.90
CA SER A 31 8.42 -4.36 1.85
C SER A 31 7.27 -5.13 2.49
N TRP A 32 6.17 -4.46 2.82
CA TRP A 32 4.96 -5.13 3.34
C TRP A 32 4.33 -6.05 2.31
N VAL A 33 4.18 -5.62 1.05
CA VAL A 33 3.65 -6.46 -0.05
C VAL A 33 4.52 -7.69 -0.26
N GLU A 34 5.84 -7.51 -0.33
CA GLU A 34 6.83 -8.59 -0.56
C GLU A 34 6.87 -9.59 0.60
N SER A 35 6.66 -9.13 1.83
CA SER A 35 6.63 -10.00 3.01
C SER A 35 5.44 -10.97 3.06
N ARG A 36 4.47 -10.85 2.13
CA ARG A 36 3.23 -11.64 2.04
C ARG A 36 2.64 -11.99 3.42
N PRO A 37 2.06 -11.01 4.13
CA PRO A 37 1.41 -11.31 5.40
C PRO A 37 0.16 -12.16 5.17
N ASP A 38 0.21 -13.43 5.60
CA ASP A 38 -0.90 -14.38 5.56
C ASP A 38 -2.09 -13.87 6.38
N GLY A 39 -3.13 -13.36 5.70
CA GLY A 39 -4.49 -13.07 6.21
C GLY A 39 -4.62 -12.00 7.31
N ARG A 40 -3.60 -11.75 8.11
CA ARG A 40 -3.62 -10.92 9.33
C ARG A 40 -3.51 -9.43 9.02
N ALA A 41 -2.96 -9.06 7.86
CA ALA A 41 -2.95 -7.69 7.38
C ALA A 41 -4.29 -7.24 6.80
N ARG A 42 -5.24 -8.18 6.59
CA ARG A 42 -6.64 -7.85 6.33
C ARG A 42 -7.28 -7.43 7.65
N ARG A 43 -6.98 -6.22 8.12
CA ARG A 43 -7.75 -5.58 9.20
C ARG A 43 -9.21 -5.51 8.70
N ARG A 44 -10.03 -6.49 9.08
CA ARG A 44 -11.49 -6.38 8.98
C ARG A 44 -11.87 -5.14 9.79
N ARG A 45 -12.57 -4.20 9.16
CA ARG A 45 -13.34 -3.17 9.87
C ARG A 45 -14.20 -3.91 10.90
N THR A 46 -14.03 -3.58 12.18
CA THR A 46 -15.04 -3.85 13.20
C THR A 46 -16.36 -3.25 12.74
N ALA A 47 -17.42 -4.06 12.87
CA ALA A 47 -18.79 -3.75 12.49
C ALA A 47 -19.29 -2.47 13.16
#